data_AF-A0A4R4UDH4-F1
#
_entry.id   AF-A0A4R4UDH4-F1
#
_cell.length_a   1.000
_cell.length_b   1.000
_cell.length_c   1.000
_cell.angle_alpha   90.00
_cell.angle_beta   90.00
_cell.angle_gamma   90.00
#
_symmetry.space_group_name_H-M   'P 1'
#
loop_
_entity.id
_entity.type
_entity.pdbx_description
1 polymer ?
#
loop_
_entity_poly.entity_id
_entity_poly.type
_entity_poly.pdbx_seq_one_letter_code
_entity_poly.pdbx_strand_id
1 'polypeptide(L)'
;MAVPAEAASPVQIYRVYFDSPGSDNRSNKSLNGEWVQLFNTTNTTKQLKGVRLRDRTGYTYTFGWFQLKGRKSVYVHTGRGSNTATHRYWGRKAYVWNNGGDTAFLLYPSGKRADSCSWTSKGSSKYC
;
A
#
# COMPACT_ATOMS: atom_id res chain seq x y z
N MET A 1 -8.64 28.67 4.64
CA MET A 1 -9.66 27.87 5.35
C MET A 1 -9.01 26.55 5.74
N ALA A 2 -8.82 26.32 7.05
CA ALA A 2 -8.24 25.07 7.54
C ALA A 2 -9.30 23.97 7.45
N VAL A 3 -8.99 22.89 6.72
CA VAL A 3 -9.82 21.68 6.77
C VAL A 3 -9.78 21.13 8.21
N PRO A 4 -10.89 20.60 8.75
CA PRO A 4 -10.86 19.94 10.03
C PRO A 4 -9.79 18.85 9.98
N ALA A 5 -9.00 18.71 11.03
CA ALA A 5 -8.06 17.60 11.16
C ALA A 5 -8.89 16.31 11.25
N GLU A 6 -9.16 15.70 10.10
CA GLU A 6 -9.60 14.31 10.03
C GLU A 6 -8.60 13.53 10.88
N ALA A 7 -9.04 12.97 12.01
CA ALA A 7 -8.13 12.27 12.92
C ALA A 7 -7.34 11.26 12.09
N ALA A 8 -6.01 11.42 12.06
CA ALA A 8 -5.15 10.65 11.18
C ALA A 8 -5.48 9.16 11.36
N SER A 9 -5.77 8.46 10.26
CA SER A 9 -6.11 7.04 10.35
C SER A 9 -5.04 6.28 11.13
N PRO A 10 -5.42 5.32 11.99
CA PRO A 10 -4.46 4.60 12.83
C PRO A 10 -3.45 3.78 12.00
N VAL A 11 -3.79 3.49 10.75
CA VAL A 11 -2.91 2.88 9.77
C VAL A 11 -2.87 3.79 8.56
N GLN A 12 -1.66 4.13 8.13
CA GLN A 12 -1.38 5.10 7.06
C GLN A 12 -0.48 4.48 6.01
N ILE A 13 -0.53 5.03 4.80
CA ILE A 13 0.43 4.76 3.74
C ILE A 13 1.70 5.54 4.09
N TYR A 14 2.76 4.85 4.43
CA TYR A 14 4.02 5.49 4.85
C TYR A 14 5.00 5.66 3.69
N ARG A 15 5.03 4.68 2.79
CA ARG A 15 5.89 4.73 1.62
C ARG A 15 5.32 3.90 0.49
N VAL A 16 5.41 4.45 -0.72
CA VAL A 16 5.11 3.71 -1.94
C VAL A 16 6.39 3.61 -2.76
N TYR A 17 6.70 2.40 -3.18
CA TYR A 17 7.80 2.11 -4.08
C TYR A 17 7.21 1.57 -5.37
N PHE A 18 7.21 2.40 -6.40
CA PHE A 18 6.46 2.16 -7.64
C PHE A 18 7.37 1.76 -8.81
N ASP A 19 8.65 2.13 -8.74
CA ASP A 19 9.63 1.83 -9.80
C ASP A 19 10.55 0.71 -9.34
N SER A 20 10.24 -0.53 -9.70
CA SER A 20 11.00 -1.70 -9.28
C SER A 20 12.47 -1.61 -9.75
N PRO A 21 13.47 -1.95 -8.91
CA PRO A 21 14.86 -1.94 -9.34
C PRO A 21 15.13 -3.02 -10.41
N GLY A 22 15.85 -2.64 -11.47
CA GLY A 22 16.21 -3.51 -12.59
C GLY A 22 15.26 -3.40 -13.78
N SER A 23 15.43 -4.24 -14.81
CA SER A 23 14.58 -4.20 -16.00
C SER A 23 13.14 -4.63 -15.71
N ASP A 24 12.17 -3.83 -16.14
CA ASP A 24 10.74 -4.17 -16.12
C ASP A 24 10.40 -5.28 -17.11
N ASN A 25 10.57 -6.51 -16.66
CA ASN A 25 10.36 -7.71 -17.47
C ASN A 25 9.10 -8.50 -17.08
N ARG A 26 8.22 -7.93 -16.24
CA ARG A 26 7.03 -8.60 -15.67
C ARG A 26 7.34 -9.89 -14.91
N SER A 27 8.60 -10.15 -14.60
CA SER A 27 8.97 -11.26 -13.73
C SER A 27 8.41 -11.01 -12.34
N ASN A 28 8.19 -12.09 -11.58
CA ASN A 28 7.74 -11.98 -10.20
C ASN A 28 8.69 -11.15 -9.33
N LYS A 29 9.99 -11.16 -9.65
CA LYS A 29 11.00 -10.36 -8.96
C LYS A 29 10.77 -8.87 -9.18
N SER A 30 10.51 -8.46 -10.43
CA SER A 30 10.20 -7.07 -10.76
C SER A 30 8.85 -6.64 -10.18
N LEU A 31 7.81 -7.48 -10.26
CA LEU A 31 6.52 -7.18 -9.63
C LEU A 31 6.58 -7.11 -8.10
N ASN A 32 7.50 -7.83 -7.44
CA ASN A 32 7.69 -7.69 -6.00
C ASN A 32 8.59 -6.51 -5.62
N GLY A 33 9.29 -5.90 -6.58
CA GLY A 33 10.02 -4.65 -6.39
C GLY A 33 9.07 -3.45 -6.23
N GLU A 34 7.86 -3.55 -6.77
CA GLU A 34 6.74 -2.67 -6.45
C GLU A 34 6.05 -3.05 -5.13
N TRP A 35 5.94 -2.08 -4.21
CA TRP A 35 5.25 -2.30 -2.94
C TRP A 35 4.73 -1.03 -2.28
N VAL A 36 3.75 -1.21 -1.41
CA VAL A 36 3.25 -0.16 -0.51
C VAL A 36 3.51 -0.58 0.94
N GLN A 37 4.14 0.30 1.70
CA GLN A 37 4.34 0.16 3.13
C GLN A 37 3.21 0.86 3.87
N LEU A 38 2.47 0.09 4.66
CA LEU A 38 1.50 0.61 5.60
C LEU A 38 2.09 0.60 7.00
N PHE A 39 1.91 1.68 7.75
CA PHE A 39 2.41 1.83 9.12
C PHE A 39 1.26 2.05 10.10
N ASN A 40 1.28 1.32 11.22
CA ASN A 40 0.37 1.56 12.33
C ASN A 40 0.97 2.61 13.26
N THR A 41 0.39 3.81 13.25
CA THR A 41 0.84 4.95 14.07
C THR A 41 0.50 4.80 15.55
N THR A 42 -0.46 3.93 15.87
CA THR A 42 -0.89 3.70 17.26
C THR A 42 0.02 2.71 17.97
N ASN A 43 -0.06 2.69 19.31
CA ASN A 43 0.60 1.67 20.13
C ASN A 43 -0.20 0.35 20.23
N THR A 44 -1.39 0.30 19.64
CA THR A 44 -2.31 -0.84 19.73
C THR A 44 -2.33 -1.64 18.43
N THR A 45 -2.54 -2.96 18.52
CA THR A 45 -2.74 -3.79 17.33
C THR A 45 -4.02 -3.40 16.59
N LYS A 46 -3.96 -3.31 15.26
CA LYS A 46 -5.11 -3.05 14.38
C LYS A 46 -5.39 -4.26 13.49
N GLN A 47 -6.65 -4.65 13.42
CA GLN A 47 -7.13 -5.68 12.51
C GLN A 47 -7.39 -5.05 11.14
N LEU A 48 -6.82 -5.64 10.09
CA LEU A 48 -6.96 -5.13 8.72
C LEU A 48 -7.93 -5.95 7.87
N LYS A 49 -8.63 -6.95 8.41
CA LYS A 49 -9.62 -7.72 7.63
C LYS A 49 -10.61 -6.79 6.90
N GLY A 50 -10.68 -6.94 5.59
CA GLY A 50 -11.55 -6.14 4.70
C GLY A 50 -11.01 -4.74 4.36
N VAL A 51 -9.90 -4.30 4.94
CA VAL A 51 -9.21 -3.07 4.52
C VAL A 51 -8.72 -3.26 3.10
N ARG A 52 -8.75 -2.19 2.31
CA ARG A 52 -8.42 -2.25 0.88
C ARG A 52 -7.34 -1.25 0.54
N LEU A 53 -6.37 -1.70 -0.24
CA LEU A 53 -5.38 -0.86 -0.90
C LEU A 53 -5.73 -0.81 -2.39
N ARG A 54 -5.96 0.39 -2.92
CA ARG A 54 -6.48 0.59 -4.27
C ARG A 54 -5.69 1.64 -5.02
N ASP A 55 -5.44 1.44 -6.31
CA ASP A 55 -4.85 2.47 -7.18
C ASP A 55 -5.92 3.31 -7.88
N ARG A 56 -5.50 4.32 -8.64
CA ARG A 56 -6.44 5.20 -9.36
C ARG A 56 -7.21 4.46 -10.45
N THR A 57 -6.64 3.45 -11.11
CA THR A 57 -7.31 2.69 -12.17
C THR A 57 -8.33 1.68 -11.65
N GLY A 58 -8.26 1.30 -10.37
CA GLY A 58 -9.28 0.52 -9.68
C GLY A 58 -8.85 -0.86 -9.23
N TYR A 59 -7.61 -1.25 -9.51
CA TYR A 59 -7.05 -2.46 -8.94
C TYR A 59 -7.05 -2.36 -7.43
N THR A 60 -7.66 -3.36 -6.80
CA THR A 60 -7.85 -3.39 -5.35
C THR A 60 -7.28 -4.66 -4.72
N TYR A 61 -6.37 -4.49 -3.77
CA TYR A 61 -5.94 -5.52 -2.84
C TYR A 61 -6.83 -5.46 -1.61
N THR A 62 -7.42 -6.59 -1.21
CA THR A 62 -8.23 -6.67 0.01
C THR A 62 -7.52 -7.55 1.03
N PHE A 63 -7.30 -7.01 2.22
CA PHE A 63 -6.72 -7.76 3.31
C PHE A 63 -7.68 -8.84 3.81
N GLY A 64 -7.21 -10.08 3.86
CA GLY A 64 -7.84 -11.13 4.66
C GLY A 64 -7.63 -10.90 6.17
N TRP A 65 -7.73 -11.96 6.97
CA TRP A 65 -7.43 -11.83 8.40
C TRP A 65 -5.95 -11.46 8.61
N PHE A 66 -5.69 -10.30 9.20
CA PHE A 66 -4.34 -9.78 9.43
C PHE A 66 -4.30 -8.76 10.55
N GLN A 67 -3.35 -8.93 11.46
CA GLN A 67 -3.15 -8.02 12.58
C GLN A 67 -1.83 -7.26 12.41
N LEU A 68 -1.92 -5.94 12.31
CA LEU A 68 -0.76 -5.06 12.31
C LEU A 68 -0.52 -4.54 13.72
N LYS A 69 0.56 -5.01 14.36
CA LYS A 69 0.96 -4.57 15.70
C LYS A 69 1.18 -3.05 15.75
N GLY A 70 1.03 -2.47 16.94
CA GLY A 70 1.31 -1.06 17.16
C GLY A 70 2.76 -0.71 16.81
N ARG A 71 2.97 0.47 16.20
CA ARG A 71 4.28 0.95 15.75
C ARG A 71 5.02 -0.01 14.82
N LYS A 72 4.31 -0.85 14.06
CA LYS A 72 4.88 -1.77 13.06
C LYS A 72 4.34 -1.48 11.67
N SER A 73 5.07 -1.98 10.67
CA SER A 73 4.70 -1.86 9.26
C SER A 73 4.42 -3.20 8.60
N VAL A 74 3.63 -3.16 7.55
CA VAL A 74 3.44 -4.25 6.60
C VAL A 74 3.70 -3.75 5.18
N TYR A 75 4.37 -4.56 4.38
CA TYR A 75 4.66 -4.31 2.98
C TYR A 75 3.69 -5.12 2.13
N VAL A 76 2.99 -4.48 1.21
CA VAL A 76 2.11 -5.12 0.24
C VAL A 76 2.80 -5.08 -1.12
N HIS A 77 3.31 -6.22 -1.57
CA HIS A 77 3.97 -6.39 -2.85
C HIS A 77 2.94 -6.67 -3.95
N THR A 78 3.18 -6.15 -5.16
CA THR A 78 2.29 -6.34 -6.32
C THR A 78 2.29 -7.81 -6.80
N GLY A 79 3.47 -8.43 -6.86
CA GLY A 79 3.64 -9.79 -7.38
C GLY A 79 3.15 -10.89 -6.45
N ARG A 80 3.58 -12.13 -6.73
CA ARG A 80 3.26 -13.34 -5.99
C ARG A 80 4.31 -13.62 -4.91
N GLY A 81 3.87 -14.23 -3.83
CA GLY A 81 4.72 -14.69 -2.74
C GLY A 81 3.87 -15.25 -1.60
N SER A 82 4.55 -15.67 -0.53
CA SER A 82 3.89 -16.23 0.65
C SER A 82 3.69 -15.14 1.69
N ASN A 83 2.44 -14.96 2.14
CA ASN A 83 2.11 -13.98 3.16
C ASN A 83 2.78 -14.29 4.50
N THR A 84 3.35 -13.27 5.13
CA THR A 84 3.98 -13.33 6.46
C THR A 84 3.38 -12.26 7.39
N ALA A 85 3.95 -12.12 8.59
CA ALA A 85 3.57 -11.07 9.54
C ALA A 85 3.91 -9.65 9.04
N THR A 86 4.87 -9.51 8.14
CA THR A 86 5.35 -8.21 7.64
C THR A 86 5.22 -8.05 6.13
N HIS A 87 5.03 -9.13 5.38
CA HIS A 87 4.89 -9.10 3.93
C HIS A 87 3.56 -9.68 3.49
N ARG A 88 2.88 -8.98 2.61
CA ARG A 88 1.70 -9.44 1.90
C ARG A 88 1.94 -9.37 0.40
N TYR A 89 1.33 -10.28 -0.33
CA TYR A 89 1.49 -10.41 -1.77
C TYR A 89 0.13 -10.38 -2.42
N TRP A 90 -0.04 -9.48 -3.39
CA TRP A 90 -1.30 -9.34 -4.11
C TRP A 90 -1.47 -10.46 -5.15
N GLY A 91 -0.38 -11.10 -5.58
CA GLY A 91 -0.43 -12.24 -6.48
C GLY A 91 -0.64 -11.86 -7.94
N ARG A 92 -0.39 -10.60 -8.31
CA ARG A 92 -0.59 -10.12 -9.67
C ARG A 92 0.52 -10.60 -10.60
N LYS A 93 0.22 -10.57 -11.90
CA LYS A 93 1.15 -10.83 -13.01
C LYS A 93 1.44 -9.56 -13.83
N ALA A 94 0.97 -8.41 -13.37
CA ALA A 94 1.11 -7.11 -14.03
C ALA A 94 1.28 -6.01 -12.97
N TYR A 95 2.04 -4.98 -13.33
CA TYR A 95 2.32 -3.81 -12.50
C TYR A 95 1.03 -3.10 -12.08
N VAL A 96 1.04 -2.45 -10.92
CA VAL A 96 -0.10 -1.67 -10.42
C VAL A 96 0.23 -0.19 -10.41
N TRP A 97 1.41 0.15 -9.93
CA TRP A 97 1.76 1.50 -9.54
C TRP A 97 2.43 2.20 -10.72
N ASN A 98 1.82 3.28 -11.20
CA ASN A 98 2.31 3.93 -12.41
C ASN A 98 3.55 4.82 -12.12
N ASN A 99 4.66 4.54 -12.82
CA ASN A 99 5.88 5.34 -12.80
C ASN A 99 5.67 6.78 -13.29
N GLY A 100 4.66 7.03 -14.14
CA GLY A 100 4.29 8.37 -14.62
C GLY A 100 3.58 9.25 -13.56
N GLY A 101 3.20 8.66 -12.44
CA GLY A 101 2.39 9.27 -11.40
C GLY A 101 1.08 8.52 -11.19
N ASP A 102 0.71 8.34 -9.92
CA ASP A 102 -0.46 7.56 -9.51
C ASP A 102 -0.93 8.02 -8.12
N THR A 103 -1.99 7.39 -7.63
CA THR A 103 -2.51 7.56 -6.29
C THR A 103 -2.84 6.22 -5.65
N ALA A 104 -2.18 5.90 -4.55
CA ALA A 104 -2.56 4.81 -3.66
C ALA A 104 -3.61 5.30 -2.66
N PHE A 105 -4.72 4.57 -2.55
CA PHE A 105 -5.80 4.81 -1.60
C PHE A 105 -5.87 3.66 -0.61
N LEU A 106 -5.87 3.98 0.68
CA LEU A 106 -6.18 3.05 1.75
C LEU A 106 -7.64 3.28 2.18
N LEU A 107 -8.45 2.24 2.12
CA LEU A 107 -9.88 2.31 2.39
C LEU A 107 -10.25 1.36 3.53
N TYR A 108 -11.10 1.82 4.43
CA TYR A 108 -11.73 0.96 5.43
C TYR A 108 -12.67 -0.06 4.77
N PRO A 109 -13.04 -1.15 5.47
CA PRO A 109 -14.01 -2.13 4.98
C PRO A 109 -15.36 -1.49 4.60
N SER A 110 -15.74 -0.42 5.28
CA SER A 110 -16.96 0.37 4.99
C SER A 110 -16.92 1.14 3.67
N GLY A 111 -15.75 1.21 3.02
CA GLY A 111 -15.54 1.99 1.80
C GLY A 111 -15.05 3.41 2.02
N LYS A 112 -15.09 3.93 3.25
CA LYS A 112 -14.53 5.23 3.60
C LYS A 112 -13.01 5.26 3.36
N ARG A 113 -12.50 6.39 2.88
CA ARG A 113 -11.06 6.61 2.73
C ARG A 113 -10.42 6.76 4.11
N ALA A 114 -9.42 5.93 4.38
CA ALA A 114 -8.56 6.05 5.55
C ALA A 114 -7.39 6.98 5.22
N ASP A 115 -6.71 6.73 4.11
CA ASP A 115 -5.55 7.51 3.73
C ASP A 115 -5.34 7.50 2.21
N SER A 116 -4.51 8.41 1.70
CA SER A 116 -4.10 8.42 0.31
C SER A 116 -2.72 9.02 0.11
N CYS A 117 -1.94 8.44 -0.80
CA CYS A 117 -0.65 8.95 -1.19
C CYS A 117 -0.56 9.08 -2.71
N SER A 118 -0.23 10.27 -3.19
CA SER A 118 -0.06 10.57 -4.61
C SER A 118 1.39 10.91 -4.93
N TRP A 119 1.83 10.55 -6.13
CA TRP A 119 3.13 10.92 -6.65
C TRP A 119 3.05 11.29 -8.13
N THR A 120 4.11 11.95 -8.58
CA THR A 120 4.37 12.29 -9.98
C THR A 120 5.55 11.46 -10.48
N SER A 121 5.91 11.60 -11.76
CA SER A 121 7.00 10.88 -12.43
C SER A 121 8.44 11.17 -11.97
N LYS A 122 8.65 11.62 -10.72
CA LYS A 122 9.97 11.94 -10.17
C LYS A 122 10.38 10.92 -9.12
N GLY A 123 11.42 10.15 -9.44
CA GLY A 123 12.06 9.17 -8.53
C GLY A 123 11.41 7.80 -8.55
N SER A 124 11.93 6.88 -7.73
CA SER A 124 11.47 5.49 -7.68
C SER A 124 10.53 5.16 -6.52
N SER A 125 10.40 6.09 -5.58
CA SER A 125 9.56 5.93 -4.40
C SER A 125 9.12 7.27 -3.82
N LYS A 126 8.00 7.26 -3.09
CA LYS A 126 7.43 8.42 -2.41
C LYS A 126 7.14 8.10 -0.95
N TYR A 127 7.64 8.95 -0.06
CA TYR A 127 7.19 8.99 1.34
C TYR A 127 5.92 9.81 1.46
N CYS A 128 5.07 9.33 2.36
CA CYS A 128 3.82 9.90 2.81
C CYS A 128 3.83 9.77 4.35
#